data_AF-A0A926E7C2-F1
#
_entry.id   AF-A0A926E7C2-F1
#
_cell.length_a   1.000
_cell.length_b   1.000
_cell.length_c   1.000
_cell.angle_alpha   90.00
_cell.angle_beta   90.00
_cell.angle_gamma   90.00
#
_symmetry.space_group_name_H-M   'P 1'
#
loop_
_entity.id
_entity.type
_entity.pdbx_description
1 polymer ?
#
loop_
_entity_poly.entity_id
_entity_poly.type
_entity_poly.pdbx_seq_one_letter_code
_entity_poly.pdbx_strand_id
1 'polypeptide(L)'
;MKKSFATVLAAGLCVATLLSGCQGKVTYSNDYVDLGQYKGLNYAPADLSVTDEEVNQQIQQVLASQSTTTEITDRTDVQNGDTVNIDYVGTVDGTAFDGGTAQGSDLTIGSGRFIPGFEDQLIGAKVGETTTIKVTFPDPYKNNPDLSGKEAEFTVTINKISKTVIPELTDTLVQSLPNSTATTVDEYKKSVKQQLTDYKQQQADYTKQTTVWQQVMDNAELKKYPEGEVDQYVKDATDYYTQAASVNEMELGDFLTSYYNMTLEDFNSRLQNEAEQVIKREVVVNAIAEAEKLAITDDEYKAGVERYASNYGFSDTAAFEAQYDKDVIMNSLLTEKVMNFAVEHAKEKEGFVYQSPSSENSSEGSSESSK
;
A
#
# COMPACT_ATOMS: atom_id res chain seq x y z
N MET A 1 15.64 2.47 -17.97
CA MET A 1 14.40 3.23 -17.74
C MET A 1 14.62 4.15 -16.53
N LYS A 2 14.84 5.45 -16.77
CA LYS A 2 14.91 6.45 -15.69
C LYS A 2 13.49 6.80 -15.27
N LYS A 3 12.85 5.99 -14.43
CA LYS A 3 11.59 6.39 -13.78
C LYS A 3 11.96 7.26 -12.58
N SER A 4 12.30 8.51 -12.86
CA SER A 4 12.66 9.55 -11.89
C SER A 4 11.41 10.13 -11.23
N PHE A 5 11.41 10.23 -9.89
CA PHE A 5 10.60 11.08 -8.99
C PHE A 5 9.05 11.11 -9.09
N ALA A 6 8.48 10.92 -10.27
CA ALA A 6 7.10 11.25 -10.59
C ALA A 6 6.04 10.34 -9.92
N THR A 7 6.41 9.16 -9.45
CA THR A 7 5.45 8.20 -8.87
C THR A 7 5.20 8.46 -7.37
N VAL A 8 6.15 9.06 -6.65
CA VAL A 8 5.99 9.37 -5.21
C VAL A 8 5.24 10.69 -5.01
N LEU A 9 5.47 11.69 -5.87
CA LEU A 9 4.71 12.94 -5.83
C LEU A 9 3.29 12.86 -6.40
N ALA A 10 2.94 11.76 -7.08
CA ALA A 10 1.57 11.55 -7.56
C ALA A 10 0.54 11.58 -6.40
N ALA A 11 0.93 11.14 -5.20
CA ALA A 11 0.11 11.26 -4.00
C ALA A 11 0.16 12.66 -3.36
N GLY A 12 1.24 13.43 -3.59
CA GLY A 12 1.44 14.77 -3.02
C GLY A 12 0.61 15.86 -3.69
N LEU A 13 0.29 15.71 -4.99
CA LEU A 13 -0.52 16.72 -5.69
C LEU A 13 -1.99 16.69 -5.23
N CYS A 14 -2.53 15.54 -4.80
CA CYS A 14 -3.85 15.45 -4.15
C CYS A 14 -3.90 16.12 -2.78
N VAL A 15 -2.76 16.28 -2.10
CA VAL A 15 -2.68 17.07 -0.86
C VAL A 15 -2.48 18.55 -1.19
N ALA A 16 -1.74 18.87 -2.25
CA ALA A 16 -1.52 20.24 -2.72
C ALA A 16 -2.75 20.90 -3.39
N THR A 17 -3.77 20.15 -3.81
CA THR A 17 -5.03 20.72 -4.35
C THR A 17 -5.80 21.59 -3.38
N LEU A 18 -5.50 21.48 -2.08
CA LEU A 18 -6.15 22.27 -1.04
C LEU A 18 -5.69 23.72 -1.06
N LEU A 19 -4.47 24.01 -1.52
CA LEU A 19 -3.89 25.37 -1.49
C LEU A 19 -4.31 26.24 -2.69
N SER A 20 -5.56 26.13 -3.14
CA SER A 20 -6.13 27.01 -4.18
C SER A 20 -6.50 28.37 -3.56
N GLY A 21 -5.50 29.12 -3.06
CA GLY A 21 -5.77 30.32 -2.28
C GLY A 21 -4.54 31.18 -1.99
N CYS A 22 -4.16 32.01 -2.95
CA CYS A 22 -3.35 33.23 -2.75
C CYS A 22 -1.94 33.06 -2.15
N GLN A 23 -1.04 32.31 -2.78
CA GLN A 23 0.40 32.45 -2.47
C GLN A 23 1.02 33.57 -3.31
N GLY A 24 1.02 34.78 -2.75
CA GLY A 24 1.82 35.88 -3.28
C GLY A 24 3.31 35.58 -3.08
N LYS A 25 3.98 35.00 -4.09
CA LYS A 25 5.45 34.87 -4.26
C LYS A 25 6.26 35.01 -2.95
N VAL A 26 6.04 34.10 -2.00
CA VAL A 26 6.83 34.12 -0.76
C VAL A 26 8.21 33.59 -1.13
N THR A 27 9.20 34.48 -1.16
CA THR A 27 10.59 34.10 -1.32
C THR A 27 11.10 33.74 0.07
N TYR A 28 11.20 32.46 0.37
CA TYR A 28 11.63 31.99 1.69
C TYR A 28 13.15 32.13 1.81
N SER A 29 13.60 33.24 2.41
CA SER A 29 14.99 33.47 2.77
C SER A 29 15.40 32.63 4.00
N ASN A 30 16.70 32.63 4.34
CA ASN A 30 17.26 32.09 5.59
C ASN A 30 16.63 32.66 6.89
N ASP A 31 15.68 33.60 6.79
CA ASP A 31 14.94 34.16 7.92
C ASP A 31 13.92 33.19 8.53
N TYR A 32 13.52 32.14 7.81
CA TYR A 32 12.51 31.16 8.25
C TYR A 32 13.10 29.83 8.71
N VAL A 33 14.28 29.45 8.22
CA VAL A 33 14.88 28.13 8.47
C VAL A 33 16.40 28.23 8.54
N ASP A 34 17.00 27.41 9.41
CA ASP A 34 18.40 27.00 9.28
C ASP A 34 18.43 25.63 8.60
N LEU A 35 19.03 25.55 7.42
CA LEU A 35 18.99 24.34 6.60
C LEU A 35 19.84 23.18 7.13
N GLY A 36 20.80 23.47 8.02
CA GLY A 36 21.77 22.46 8.45
C GLY A 36 22.49 21.79 7.25
N GLN A 37 22.75 20.49 7.36
CA GLN A 37 23.37 19.71 6.28
C GLN A 37 22.29 19.13 5.33
N TYR A 38 22.31 19.56 4.07
CA TYR A 38 21.44 19.02 3.00
C TYR A 38 22.21 18.43 1.80
N LYS A 39 23.55 18.51 1.81
CA LYS A 39 24.45 17.90 0.82
C LYS A 39 25.39 16.90 1.47
N GLY A 40 25.82 15.88 0.73
CA GLY A 40 26.75 14.86 1.24
C GLY A 40 26.14 13.93 2.29
N LEU A 41 24.81 13.84 2.33
CA LEU A 41 24.04 12.96 3.22
C LEU A 41 24.27 11.50 2.82
N ASN A 42 24.23 10.59 3.79
CA ASN A 42 24.57 9.19 3.52
C ASN A 42 23.33 8.36 3.17
N TYR A 43 23.53 7.31 2.39
CA TYR A 43 22.54 6.25 2.19
C TYR A 43 23.25 4.90 2.08
N ALA A 44 22.55 3.81 2.42
CA ALA A 44 23.10 2.47 2.31
C ALA A 44 23.03 1.96 0.86
N PRO A 45 24.04 1.24 0.37
CA PRO A 45 23.92 0.51 -0.88
C PRO A 45 22.80 -0.55 -0.76
N ALA A 46 22.07 -0.77 -1.85
CA ALA A 46 21.04 -1.80 -1.91
C ALA A 46 21.58 -3.06 -2.59
N ASP A 47 21.21 -4.23 -2.08
CA ASP A 47 21.45 -5.50 -2.78
C ASP A 47 20.38 -5.70 -3.87
N LEU A 48 20.82 -5.64 -5.12
CA LEU A 48 19.97 -5.81 -6.30
C LEU A 48 20.05 -7.23 -6.88
N SER A 49 20.79 -8.13 -6.23
CA SER A 49 20.93 -9.50 -6.71
C SER A 49 19.58 -10.22 -6.67
N VAL A 50 19.28 -10.99 -7.72
CA VAL A 50 18.09 -11.83 -7.80
C VAL A 50 18.54 -13.28 -7.90
N THR A 51 18.14 -14.05 -6.91
CA THR A 51 18.43 -15.48 -6.80
C THR A 51 17.49 -16.29 -7.69
N ASP A 52 17.93 -17.49 -8.08
CA ASP A 52 17.10 -18.39 -8.87
C ASP A 52 15.88 -18.88 -8.08
N GLU A 53 15.97 -18.92 -6.75
CA GLU A 53 14.84 -19.23 -5.87
C GLU A 53 13.75 -18.17 -5.94
N GLU A 54 14.09 -16.88 -5.90
CA GLU A 54 13.12 -15.78 -6.08
C GLU A 54 12.43 -15.85 -7.45
N VAL A 55 13.19 -16.17 -8.51
CA VAL A 55 12.64 -16.37 -9.86
C VAL A 55 11.67 -17.55 -9.85
N ASN A 56 12.05 -18.68 -9.26
CA ASN A 56 11.21 -19.86 -9.20
C ASN A 56 9.93 -19.59 -8.40
N GLN A 57 10.02 -18.93 -7.25
CA GLN A 57 8.86 -18.55 -6.43
C GLN A 57 7.89 -17.66 -7.21
N GLN A 58 8.39 -16.64 -7.92
CA GLN A 58 7.56 -15.77 -8.75
C GLN A 58 6.85 -16.57 -9.86
N ILE A 59 7.56 -17.51 -10.49
CA ILE A 59 6.97 -18.39 -11.51
C ILE A 59 5.91 -19.29 -10.90
N GLN A 60 6.15 -19.89 -9.72
CA GLN A 60 5.16 -20.73 -9.05
C GLN A 60 3.88 -19.97 -8.71
N GLN A 61 3.98 -18.69 -8.31
CA GLN A 61 2.81 -17.85 -8.10
C GLN A 61 2.01 -17.65 -9.39
N VAL A 62 2.69 -17.43 -10.52
CA VAL A 62 2.03 -17.33 -11.83
C VAL A 62 1.38 -18.66 -12.23
N LEU A 63 2.07 -19.80 -12.06
CA LEU A 63 1.50 -21.11 -12.36
C LEU A 63 0.28 -21.40 -11.49
N ALA A 64 0.32 -21.08 -10.20
CA ALA A 64 -0.80 -21.21 -9.30
C ALA A 64 -2.00 -20.36 -9.75
N SER A 65 -1.76 -19.16 -10.28
CA SER A 65 -2.81 -18.32 -10.86
C SER A 65 -3.37 -18.85 -12.18
N GLN A 66 -2.65 -19.76 -12.85
CA GLN A 66 -3.12 -20.49 -14.04
C GLN A 66 -3.69 -21.87 -13.69
N SER A 67 -3.91 -22.16 -12.40
CA SER A 67 -4.46 -23.44 -11.99
C SER A 67 -5.88 -23.65 -12.53
N THR A 68 -6.20 -24.91 -12.80
CA THR A 68 -7.53 -25.31 -13.26
C THR A 68 -8.13 -26.29 -12.27
N THR A 69 -9.43 -26.14 -12.00
CA THR A 69 -10.16 -27.10 -11.17
C THR A 69 -10.81 -28.13 -12.07
N THR A 70 -10.45 -29.40 -11.88
CA THR A 70 -11.03 -30.52 -12.62
C THR A 70 -11.85 -31.38 -11.67
N GLU A 71 -13.09 -31.66 -12.04
CA GLU A 71 -13.94 -32.59 -11.29
C GLU A 71 -13.38 -34.02 -11.36
N ILE A 72 -13.36 -34.70 -10.22
CA ILE A 72 -12.94 -36.09 -10.08
C ILE A 72 -14.19 -36.96 -10.18
N THR A 73 -14.28 -37.78 -11.23
CA THR A 73 -15.44 -38.66 -11.50
C THR A 73 -15.07 -40.14 -11.52
N ASP A 74 -13.79 -40.48 -11.41
CA ASP A 74 -13.27 -41.86 -11.38
C ASP A 74 -13.28 -42.47 -9.97
N ARG A 75 -13.52 -41.66 -8.93
CA ARG A 75 -13.75 -42.10 -7.55
C ARG A 75 -14.79 -41.22 -6.84
N THR A 76 -15.28 -41.72 -5.71
CA THR A 76 -16.33 -41.05 -4.92
C THR A 76 -15.93 -40.76 -3.48
N ASP A 77 -14.92 -41.44 -2.94
CA ASP A 77 -14.37 -41.22 -1.61
C ASP A 77 -13.49 -39.96 -1.58
N VAL A 78 -13.67 -39.12 -0.57
CA VAL A 78 -12.85 -37.92 -0.34
C VAL A 78 -11.46 -38.29 0.20
N GLN A 79 -10.43 -37.65 -0.32
CA GLN A 79 -9.04 -37.85 0.10
C GLN A 79 -8.39 -36.52 0.50
N ASN A 80 -7.29 -36.59 1.25
CA ASN A 80 -6.53 -35.39 1.61
C ASN A 80 -5.98 -34.68 0.35
N GLY A 81 -6.13 -33.36 0.28
CA GLY A 81 -5.77 -32.54 -0.88
C GLY A 81 -6.88 -32.36 -1.92
N ASP A 82 -8.02 -33.05 -1.79
CA ASP A 82 -9.19 -32.81 -2.65
C ASP A 82 -9.88 -31.50 -2.31
N THR A 83 -10.46 -30.86 -3.32
CA THR A 83 -11.44 -29.79 -3.14
C THR A 83 -12.84 -30.39 -3.24
N VAL A 84 -13.54 -30.47 -2.12
CA VAL A 84 -14.93 -30.93 -2.05
C VAL A 84 -15.88 -29.73 -2.12
N ASN A 85 -16.95 -29.87 -2.89
CA ASN A 85 -18.08 -28.95 -2.82
C ASN A 85 -19.08 -29.50 -1.80
N ILE A 86 -19.38 -28.73 -0.76
CA ILE A 86 -20.21 -29.17 0.35
C ILE A 86 -21.37 -28.22 0.65
N ASP A 87 -22.46 -28.80 1.09
CA ASP A 87 -23.52 -28.10 1.81
C ASP A 87 -23.39 -28.46 3.28
N TYR A 88 -23.47 -27.48 4.19
CA TYR A 88 -23.41 -27.78 5.61
C TYR A 88 -24.35 -26.91 6.44
N VAL A 89 -24.83 -27.49 7.54
CA VAL A 89 -25.61 -26.82 8.58
C VAL A 89 -24.97 -27.13 9.93
N GLY A 90 -24.42 -26.10 10.57
CA GLY A 90 -23.81 -26.14 11.90
C GLY A 90 -24.81 -25.80 12.99
N THR A 91 -24.77 -26.57 14.07
CA THR A 91 -25.61 -26.37 15.26
C THR A 91 -24.76 -26.44 16.53
N VAL A 92 -25.15 -25.65 17.53
CA VAL A 92 -24.64 -25.71 18.90
C VAL A 92 -25.85 -25.95 19.80
N ASP A 93 -25.77 -26.96 20.68
CA ASP A 93 -26.90 -27.38 21.53
C ASP A 93 -28.21 -27.62 20.73
N GLY A 94 -28.08 -28.15 19.51
CA GLY A 94 -29.21 -28.43 18.61
C GLY A 94 -29.84 -27.20 17.93
N THR A 95 -29.29 -26.00 18.15
CA THR A 95 -29.76 -24.76 17.52
C THR A 95 -28.76 -24.29 16.47
N ALA A 96 -29.23 -23.96 15.27
CA ALA A 96 -28.36 -23.38 14.23
C ALA A 96 -27.84 -22.01 14.66
N PHE A 97 -26.58 -21.71 14.33
CA PHE A 97 -25.95 -20.43 14.65
C PHE A 97 -25.59 -19.66 13.38
N ASP A 98 -25.49 -18.33 13.51
CA ASP A 98 -25.18 -17.45 12.39
C ASP A 98 -23.76 -17.67 11.85
N GLY A 99 -23.62 -17.69 10.53
CA GLY A 99 -22.39 -18.10 9.84
C GLY A 99 -22.08 -19.61 9.89
N GLY A 100 -22.97 -20.43 10.47
CA GLY A 100 -22.80 -21.89 10.55
C GLY A 100 -23.38 -22.68 9.38
N THR A 101 -24.03 -22.04 8.41
CA THR A 101 -24.73 -22.71 7.30
C THR A 101 -24.28 -22.15 5.95
N ALA A 102 -23.99 -23.03 5.00
CA ALA A 102 -23.73 -22.65 3.61
C ALA A 102 -24.11 -23.78 2.64
N GLN A 103 -24.37 -23.40 1.38
CA GLN A 103 -24.59 -24.32 0.26
C GLN A 103 -23.56 -24.06 -0.84
N GLY A 104 -23.14 -25.11 -1.53
CA GLY A 104 -22.22 -25.05 -2.65
C GLY A 104 -20.82 -24.54 -2.30
N SER A 105 -20.38 -24.71 -1.05
CA SER A 105 -19.08 -24.20 -0.58
C SER A 105 -17.94 -25.12 -0.98
N ASP A 106 -16.92 -24.59 -1.64
CA ASP A 106 -15.69 -25.34 -1.92
C ASP A 106 -14.74 -25.31 -0.71
N LEU A 107 -14.26 -26.50 -0.35
CA LEU A 107 -13.33 -26.77 0.75
C LEU A 107 -12.22 -27.72 0.29
N THR A 108 -10.98 -27.26 0.34
CA THR A 108 -9.81 -28.14 0.15
C THR A 108 -9.49 -28.87 1.45
N ILE A 109 -9.52 -30.19 1.43
CA ILE A 109 -9.22 -31.06 2.57
C ILE A 109 -7.73 -30.97 2.91
N GLY A 110 -7.42 -30.61 4.16
CA GLY A 110 -6.07 -30.35 4.64
C GLY A 110 -5.63 -28.89 4.50
N SER A 111 -6.54 -27.98 4.12
CA SER A 111 -6.24 -26.53 4.04
C SER A 111 -6.19 -25.86 5.41
N GLY A 112 -6.83 -26.44 6.42
CA GLY A 112 -6.94 -25.86 7.76
C GLY A 112 -7.79 -24.58 7.78
N ARG A 113 -8.62 -24.37 6.77
CA ARG A 113 -9.51 -23.21 6.67
C ARG A 113 -10.72 -23.35 7.58
N PHE A 114 -11.15 -24.59 7.86
CA PHE A 114 -12.23 -24.90 8.78
C PHE A 114 -11.70 -25.18 10.20
N ILE A 115 -12.63 -25.34 11.15
CA ILE A 115 -12.33 -25.66 12.55
C ILE A 115 -11.50 -26.96 12.61
N PRO A 116 -10.45 -27.03 13.45
CA PRO A 116 -9.66 -28.25 13.61
C PRO A 116 -10.52 -29.50 13.84
N GLY A 117 -10.19 -30.58 13.12
CA GLY A 117 -10.94 -31.84 13.14
C GLY A 117 -12.17 -31.89 12.23
N PHE A 118 -12.57 -30.77 11.60
CA PHE A 118 -13.67 -30.78 10.62
C PHE A 118 -13.25 -31.50 9.33
N GLU A 119 -12.15 -31.07 8.72
CA GLU A 119 -11.67 -31.59 7.43
C GLU A 119 -11.28 -33.07 7.51
N ASP A 120 -10.69 -33.50 8.63
CA ASP A 120 -10.27 -34.89 8.84
C ASP A 120 -11.46 -35.88 8.85
N GLN A 121 -12.62 -35.44 9.36
CA GLN A 121 -13.84 -36.26 9.41
C GLN A 121 -14.53 -36.40 8.05
N LEU A 122 -14.16 -35.58 7.06
CA LEU A 122 -14.65 -35.72 5.69
C LEU A 122 -13.85 -36.76 4.89
N ILE A 123 -12.63 -37.11 5.31
CA ILE A 123 -11.80 -38.08 4.60
C ILE A 123 -12.50 -39.46 4.60
N GLY A 124 -12.68 -40.03 3.42
CA GLY A 124 -13.36 -41.31 3.19
C GLY A 124 -14.87 -41.22 3.01
N ALA A 125 -15.51 -40.09 3.35
CA ALA A 125 -16.93 -39.86 3.03
C ALA A 125 -17.13 -39.77 1.52
N LYS A 126 -18.33 -40.11 1.02
CA LYS A 126 -18.58 -40.22 -0.41
C LYS A 126 -19.39 -39.06 -0.99
N VAL A 127 -19.19 -38.78 -2.28
CA VAL A 127 -20.07 -37.91 -3.05
C VAL A 127 -21.52 -38.40 -2.97
N GLY A 128 -22.44 -37.49 -2.65
CA GLY A 128 -23.85 -37.73 -2.41
C GLY A 128 -24.18 -38.18 -0.98
N GLU A 129 -23.18 -38.40 -0.13
CA GLU A 129 -23.37 -38.79 1.26
C GLU A 129 -23.55 -37.55 2.15
N THR A 130 -24.43 -37.70 3.14
CA THR A 130 -24.58 -36.76 4.25
C THR A 130 -23.96 -37.36 5.49
N THR A 131 -22.99 -36.67 6.08
CA THR A 131 -22.29 -37.07 7.32
C THR A 131 -22.49 -36.03 8.42
N THR A 132 -22.40 -36.47 9.67
CA THR A 132 -22.41 -35.59 10.84
C THR A 132 -21.00 -35.48 11.39
N ILE A 133 -20.45 -34.27 11.35
CA ILE A 133 -19.13 -33.93 11.88
C ILE A 133 -19.31 -33.31 13.25
N LYS A 134 -18.51 -33.75 14.23
CA LYS A 134 -18.49 -33.15 15.57
C LYS A 134 -17.16 -32.48 15.83
N VAL A 135 -17.17 -31.20 16.19
CA VAL A 135 -15.96 -30.43 16.47
C VAL A 135 -16.16 -29.55 17.70
N THR A 136 -15.06 -29.14 18.31
CA THR A 136 -15.04 -28.12 19.35
C THR A 136 -14.39 -26.87 18.77
N PHE A 137 -15.04 -25.72 18.92
CA PHE A 137 -14.44 -24.44 18.53
C PHE A 137 -13.19 -24.16 19.36
N PRO A 138 -12.14 -23.54 18.77
CA PRO A 138 -10.96 -23.12 19.53
C PRO A 138 -11.34 -22.19 20.69
N ASP A 139 -10.55 -22.19 21.75
CA ASP A 139 -10.68 -21.24 22.85
C ASP A 139 -9.37 -20.45 22.99
N PRO A 140 -9.33 -19.15 22.62
CA PRO A 140 -10.45 -18.33 22.14
C PRO A 140 -10.73 -18.48 20.63
N TYR A 141 -12.01 -18.38 20.22
CA TYR A 141 -12.41 -18.27 18.82
C TYR A 141 -12.63 -16.80 18.43
N LYS A 142 -11.59 -16.17 17.88
CA LYS A 142 -11.54 -14.72 17.63
C LYS A 142 -12.63 -14.19 16.69
N ASN A 143 -13.05 -15.00 15.72
CA ASN A 143 -14.04 -14.58 14.72
C ASN A 143 -15.45 -14.50 15.29
N ASN A 144 -15.75 -15.27 16.34
CA ASN A 144 -17.01 -15.19 17.08
C ASN A 144 -16.78 -15.68 18.53
N PRO A 145 -16.50 -14.76 19.47
CA PRO A 145 -16.19 -15.11 20.85
C PRO A 145 -17.24 -15.98 21.55
N ASP A 146 -18.52 -15.84 21.18
CA ASP A 146 -19.64 -16.60 21.76
C ASP A 146 -19.59 -18.09 21.45
N LEU A 147 -18.78 -18.51 20.48
CA LEU A 147 -18.59 -19.91 20.11
C LEU A 147 -17.36 -20.54 20.75
N SER A 148 -16.49 -19.75 21.41
CA SER A 148 -15.22 -20.24 21.98
C SER A 148 -15.43 -21.45 22.90
N GLY A 149 -14.69 -22.53 22.64
CA GLY A 149 -14.74 -23.76 23.44
C GLY A 149 -16.04 -24.56 23.36
N LYS A 150 -17.03 -24.14 22.56
CA LYS A 150 -18.30 -24.87 22.43
C LYS A 150 -18.18 -26.06 21.49
N GLU A 151 -18.88 -27.13 21.83
CA GLU A 151 -19.07 -28.26 20.92
C GLU A 151 -20.14 -27.91 19.87
N ALA A 152 -19.90 -28.31 18.63
CA ALA A 152 -20.79 -28.08 17.52
C ALA A 152 -20.90 -29.33 16.65
N GLU A 153 -22.11 -29.53 16.12
CA GLU A 153 -22.39 -30.59 15.15
C GLU A 153 -22.72 -29.96 13.80
N PHE A 154 -22.03 -30.43 12.76
CA PHE A 154 -22.27 -30.02 11.39
C PHE A 154 -22.83 -31.20 10.60
N THR A 155 -24.02 -31.02 10.03
CA THR A 155 -24.53 -31.93 9.01
C THR A 155 -23.99 -31.48 7.67
N VAL A 156 -23.16 -32.30 7.02
CA VAL A 156 -22.44 -31.96 5.80
C VAL A 156 -22.80 -32.94 4.69
N THR A 157 -23.19 -32.42 3.53
CA THR A 157 -23.43 -33.20 2.32
C THR A 157 -22.34 -32.90 1.29
N ILE A 158 -21.72 -33.93 0.73
CA ILE A 158 -20.69 -33.78 -0.31
C ILE A 158 -21.34 -33.82 -1.69
N ASN A 159 -21.30 -32.71 -2.42
CA ASN A 159 -21.94 -32.59 -3.73
C ASN A 159 -21.05 -33.12 -4.86
N LYS A 160 -19.75 -32.81 -4.81
CA LYS A 160 -18.74 -33.28 -5.79
C LYS A 160 -17.33 -33.19 -5.21
N ILE A 161 -16.41 -33.94 -5.82
CA ILE A 161 -14.97 -33.87 -5.55
C ILE A 161 -14.28 -33.28 -6.78
N SER A 162 -13.32 -32.41 -6.56
CA SER A 162 -12.49 -31.83 -7.60
C SER A 162 -11.05 -31.72 -7.13
N LYS A 163 -10.12 -31.55 -8.07
CA LYS A 163 -8.72 -31.24 -7.74
C LYS A 163 -8.28 -29.99 -8.48
N THR A 164 -7.50 -29.17 -7.80
CA THR A 164 -6.78 -28.06 -8.41
C THR A 164 -5.51 -28.60 -9.04
N VAL A 165 -5.36 -28.40 -10.35
CA VAL A 165 -4.18 -28.78 -11.12
C VAL A 165 -3.42 -27.51 -11.46
N ILE A 166 -2.23 -27.37 -10.89
CA ILE A 166 -1.28 -26.34 -11.27
C ILE A 166 -0.55 -26.84 -12.52
N PRO A 167 -0.58 -26.11 -13.64
CA PRO A 167 0.08 -26.55 -14.86
C PRO A 167 1.61 -26.50 -14.69
N GLU A 168 2.31 -27.38 -15.42
CA GLU A 168 3.76 -27.29 -15.55
C GLU A 168 4.16 -26.11 -16.44
N LEU A 169 5.30 -25.50 -16.12
CA LEU A 169 5.87 -24.45 -16.95
C LEU A 169 6.41 -25.05 -18.26
N THR A 170 5.73 -24.75 -19.37
CA THR A 170 6.09 -25.19 -20.72
C THR A 170 6.10 -24.01 -21.68
N ASP A 171 6.78 -24.13 -22.81
CA ASP A 171 6.81 -23.08 -23.85
C ASP A 171 5.39 -22.72 -24.32
N THR A 172 4.50 -23.72 -24.44
CA THR A 172 3.09 -23.50 -24.79
C THR A 172 2.35 -22.67 -23.74
N LEU A 173 2.56 -22.97 -22.46
CA LEU A 173 1.96 -22.17 -21.39
C LEU A 173 2.51 -20.74 -21.41
N VAL A 174 3.83 -20.57 -21.54
CA VAL A 174 4.50 -19.25 -21.60
C VAL A 174 3.91 -18.37 -22.70
N GLN A 175 3.68 -18.93 -23.89
CA GLN A 175 3.06 -18.21 -25.02
C GLN A 175 1.60 -17.83 -24.78
N SER A 176 0.90 -18.55 -23.89
CA SER A 176 -0.48 -18.26 -23.51
C SER A 176 -0.60 -17.26 -22.36
N LEU A 177 0.49 -16.97 -21.64
CA LEU A 177 0.45 -16.09 -20.48
C LEU A 177 0.11 -14.65 -20.93
N PRO A 178 -0.88 -14.01 -20.26
CA PRO A 178 -1.21 -12.63 -20.56
C PRO A 178 -0.03 -11.71 -20.25
N ASN A 179 0.21 -10.73 -21.13
CA ASN A 179 1.28 -9.74 -20.99
C ASN A 179 2.72 -10.30 -21.04
N SER A 180 2.91 -11.57 -21.42
CA SER A 180 4.23 -12.14 -21.73
C SER A 180 4.56 -11.94 -23.20
N THR A 181 5.78 -11.48 -23.50
CA THR A 181 6.34 -11.50 -24.87
C THR A 181 7.33 -12.65 -25.08
N ALA A 182 7.59 -13.44 -24.02
CA ALA A 182 8.46 -14.60 -24.10
C ALA A 182 7.79 -15.73 -24.89
N THR A 183 8.59 -16.47 -25.65
CA THR A 183 8.12 -17.61 -26.44
C THR A 183 8.60 -18.95 -25.90
N THR A 184 9.65 -18.92 -25.07
CA THR A 184 10.23 -20.09 -24.42
C THR A 184 10.31 -19.93 -22.91
N VAL A 185 10.41 -21.05 -22.19
CA VAL A 185 10.63 -21.08 -20.73
C VAL A 185 11.86 -20.30 -20.32
N ASP A 186 12.96 -20.40 -21.07
CA ASP A 186 14.21 -19.71 -20.75
C ASP A 186 14.09 -18.19 -20.92
N GLU A 187 13.43 -17.74 -21.99
CA GLU A 187 13.12 -16.31 -22.18
C GLU A 187 12.22 -15.79 -21.06
N TYR A 188 11.24 -16.58 -20.64
CA TYR A 188 10.32 -16.21 -19.56
C TYR A 188 11.04 -16.08 -18.23
N LYS A 189 11.87 -17.06 -17.85
CA LYS A 189 12.71 -17.00 -16.64
C LYS A 189 13.61 -15.77 -16.62
N LYS A 190 14.23 -15.44 -17.77
CA LYS A 190 15.05 -14.23 -17.89
C LYS A 190 14.23 -12.95 -17.74
N SER A 191 13.02 -12.91 -18.32
CA SER A 191 12.10 -11.78 -18.17
C SER A 191 11.68 -11.58 -16.71
N VAL A 192 11.30 -12.65 -16.01
CA VAL A 192 10.97 -12.62 -14.57
C VAL A 192 12.16 -12.11 -13.75
N LYS A 193 13.36 -12.60 -14.03
CA LYS A 193 14.59 -12.12 -13.36
C LYS A 193 14.82 -10.63 -13.58
N GLN A 194 14.60 -10.14 -14.80
CA GLN A 194 14.72 -8.71 -15.10
C GLN A 194 13.65 -7.89 -14.37
N GLN A 195 12.40 -8.36 -14.34
CA GLN A 195 11.31 -7.69 -13.61
C GLN A 195 11.60 -7.58 -12.11
N LEU A 196 12.10 -8.65 -11.50
CA LEU A 196 12.52 -8.64 -10.09
C LEU A 196 13.70 -7.68 -9.85
N THR A 197 14.65 -7.64 -10.79
CA THR A 197 15.80 -6.72 -10.71
C THR A 197 15.34 -5.26 -10.82
N ASP A 198 14.45 -4.95 -11.76
CA ASP A 198 13.88 -3.62 -11.94
C ASP A 198 13.07 -3.20 -10.70
N TYR A 199 12.32 -4.14 -10.11
CA TYR A 199 11.59 -3.91 -8.85
C TYR A 199 12.54 -3.60 -7.69
N LYS A 200 13.60 -4.39 -7.49
CA LYS A 200 14.62 -4.13 -6.46
C LYS A 200 15.30 -2.77 -6.68
N GLN A 201 15.61 -2.41 -7.92
CA GLN A 201 16.17 -1.10 -8.26
C GLN A 201 15.20 0.03 -7.90
N GLN A 202 13.90 -0.13 -8.21
CA GLN A 202 12.89 0.87 -7.87
C GLN A 202 12.78 1.05 -6.35
N GLN A 203 12.81 -0.03 -5.58
CA GLN A 203 12.80 0.01 -4.11
C GLN A 203 14.07 0.66 -3.55
N ALA A 204 15.23 0.36 -4.14
CA ALA A 204 16.50 0.99 -3.78
C ALA A 204 16.48 2.50 -4.02
N ASP A 205 16.00 2.93 -5.19
CA ASP A 205 15.87 4.35 -5.55
C ASP A 205 14.92 5.07 -4.60
N TYR A 206 13.77 4.46 -4.28
CA TYR A 206 12.81 4.99 -3.32
C TYR A 206 13.40 5.10 -1.91
N THR A 207 14.09 4.07 -1.44
CA THR A 207 14.73 4.04 -0.12
C THR A 207 15.83 5.10 -0.03
N LYS A 208 16.65 5.24 -1.07
CA LYS A 208 17.66 6.30 -1.17
C LYS A 208 17.01 7.69 -1.09
N GLN A 209 15.98 7.94 -1.89
CA GLN A 209 15.29 9.23 -1.94
C GLN A 209 14.69 9.60 -0.57
N THR A 210 13.92 8.69 0.02
CA THR A 210 13.25 8.90 1.31
C THR A 210 14.26 9.08 2.44
N THR A 211 15.31 8.26 2.49
CA THR A 211 16.37 8.36 3.52
C THR A 211 17.14 9.69 3.43
N VAL A 212 17.49 10.13 2.22
CA VAL A 212 18.19 11.40 2.02
C VAL A 212 17.28 12.56 2.36
N TRP A 213 16.02 12.55 1.91
CA TRP A 213 15.10 13.65 2.19
C TRP A 213 14.73 13.74 3.68
N GLN A 214 14.56 12.62 4.36
CA GLN A 214 14.33 12.61 5.80
C GLN A 214 15.50 13.25 6.56
N GLN A 215 16.74 12.95 6.18
CA GLN A 215 17.93 13.61 6.73
C GLN A 215 17.91 15.14 6.48
N VAL A 216 17.51 15.60 5.29
CA VAL A 216 17.36 17.04 5.02
C VAL A 216 16.35 17.67 5.98
N MET A 217 15.18 17.04 6.14
CA MET A 217 14.10 17.55 7.00
C MET A 217 14.45 17.53 8.49
N ASP A 218 15.20 16.53 8.94
CA ASP A 218 15.64 16.38 10.32
C ASP A 218 16.81 17.33 10.67
N ASN A 219 17.68 17.62 9.70
CA ASN A 219 18.77 18.60 9.86
C ASN A 219 18.28 20.04 9.78
N ALA A 220 17.13 20.29 9.15
CA ALA A 220 16.56 21.62 9.02
C ALA A 220 15.80 22.05 10.28
N GLU A 221 16.24 23.15 10.87
CA GLU A 221 15.61 23.79 12.03
C GLU A 221 14.73 24.95 11.57
N LEU A 222 13.41 24.78 11.67
CA LEU A 222 12.47 25.84 11.35
C LEU A 222 12.47 26.89 12.47
N LYS A 223 12.77 28.14 12.13
CA LYS A 223 12.81 29.26 13.10
C LYS A 223 11.41 29.80 13.39
N LYS A 224 10.57 29.88 12.37
CA LYS A 224 9.18 30.32 12.45
C LYS A 224 8.41 29.87 11.23
N TYR A 225 7.11 29.68 11.40
CA TYR A 225 6.20 29.52 10.28
C TYR A 225 5.99 30.89 9.58
N PRO A 226 5.88 30.90 8.24
CA PRO A 226 5.35 32.04 7.52
C PRO A 226 3.96 32.41 8.03
N GLU A 227 3.69 33.71 8.17
CA GLU A 227 2.46 34.22 8.77
C GLU A 227 1.23 33.82 7.94
N GLY A 228 0.26 33.15 8.58
CA GLY A 228 -1.00 32.75 7.96
C GLY A 228 -0.98 31.48 7.11
N GLU A 229 0.18 30.97 6.69
CA GLU A 229 0.25 29.79 5.80
C GLU A 229 -0.28 28.50 6.46
N VAL A 230 0.02 28.29 7.76
CA VAL A 230 -0.48 27.12 8.50
C VAL A 230 -2.01 27.19 8.65
N ASP A 231 -2.53 28.34 9.06
CA ASP A 231 -3.97 28.56 9.25
C ASP A 231 -4.73 28.42 7.92
N GLN A 232 -4.14 28.94 6.83
CA GLN A 232 -4.72 28.84 5.50
C GLN A 232 -4.80 27.38 5.03
N TYR A 233 -3.72 26.60 5.22
CA TYR A 233 -3.74 25.17 4.91
C TYR A 233 -4.82 24.42 5.70
N VAL A 234 -4.89 24.66 7.02
CA VAL A 234 -5.90 24.02 7.89
C VAL A 234 -7.30 24.39 7.42
N LYS A 235 -7.54 25.66 7.08
CA LYS A 235 -8.83 26.13 6.57
C LYS A 235 -9.20 25.42 5.28
N ASP A 236 -8.31 25.39 4.29
CA ASP A 236 -8.64 24.83 2.98
C ASP A 236 -8.85 23.31 3.03
N ALA A 237 -8.05 22.62 3.84
CA ALA A 237 -8.25 21.20 4.13
C ALA A 237 -9.60 20.95 4.83
N THR A 238 -9.93 21.75 5.83
CA THR A 238 -11.23 21.64 6.53
C THR A 238 -12.39 21.87 5.57
N ASP A 239 -12.29 22.88 4.70
CA ASP A 239 -13.30 23.18 3.69
C ASP A 239 -13.49 22.02 2.71
N TYR A 240 -12.41 21.38 2.28
CA TYR A 240 -12.47 20.19 1.43
C TYR A 240 -13.21 19.02 2.09
N TYR A 241 -12.84 18.66 3.33
CA TYR A 241 -13.52 17.57 4.04
C TYR A 241 -14.97 17.92 4.37
N THR A 242 -15.26 19.19 4.63
CA THR A 242 -16.64 19.69 4.84
C THR A 242 -17.46 19.56 3.56
N GLN A 243 -16.88 19.89 2.41
CA GLN A 243 -17.52 19.71 1.11
C GLN A 243 -17.77 18.23 0.79
N ALA A 244 -16.80 17.36 1.09
CA ALA A 244 -16.95 15.92 0.93
C ALA A 244 -18.05 15.33 1.83
N ALA A 245 -18.12 15.78 3.10
CA ALA A 245 -19.19 15.41 4.02
C ALA A 245 -20.56 15.88 3.51
N SER A 246 -20.63 17.12 3.01
CA SER A 246 -21.85 17.72 2.45
C SER A 246 -22.39 16.95 1.24
N VAL A 247 -21.51 16.44 0.36
CA VAL A 247 -21.90 15.59 -0.77
C VAL A 247 -22.53 14.26 -0.32
N ASN A 248 -22.14 13.77 0.85
CA ASN A 248 -22.72 12.58 1.48
C ASN A 248 -23.91 12.92 2.39
N GLU A 249 -24.37 14.19 2.40
CA GLU A 249 -25.44 14.70 3.27
C GLU A 249 -25.15 14.50 4.77
N MET A 250 -23.86 14.55 5.15
CA MET A 250 -23.39 14.35 6.52
C MET A 250 -22.75 15.62 7.07
N GLU A 251 -22.84 15.77 8.39
CA GLU A 251 -21.99 16.70 9.14
C GLU A 251 -20.54 16.18 9.14
N LEU A 252 -19.56 17.10 9.18
CA LEU A 252 -18.13 16.75 9.10
C LEU A 252 -17.73 15.71 10.16
N GLY A 253 -18.18 15.88 11.41
CA GLY A 253 -17.86 14.95 12.51
C GLY A 253 -18.37 13.53 12.27
N ASP A 254 -19.59 13.39 11.74
CA ASP A 254 -20.19 12.09 11.43
C ASP A 254 -19.51 11.44 10.23
N PHE A 255 -19.14 12.23 9.23
CA PHE A 255 -18.37 11.77 8.08
C PHE A 255 -17.00 11.22 8.52
N LEU A 256 -16.26 11.96 9.35
CA LEU A 256 -14.97 11.51 9.89
C LEU A 256 -15.10 10.24 10.72
N THR A 257 -16.12 10.15 11.56
CA THR A 257 -16.37 8.95 12.38
C THR A 257 -16.70 7.74 11.50
N SER A 258 -17.55 7.92 10.48
CA SER A 258 -18.07 6.81 9.68
C SER A 258 -17.08 6.27 8.65
N TYR A 259 -16.26 7.15 8.06
CA TYR A 259 -15.34 6.78 6.98
C TYR A 259 -13.89 6.63 7.45
N TYR A 260 -13.50 7.34 8.51
CA TYR A 260 -12.12 7.39 8.99
C TYR A 260 -11.96 6.90 10.43
N ASN A 261 -13.07 6.55 11.11
CA ASN A 261 -13.08 6.12 12.51
C ASN A 261 -12.31 7.11 13.42
N MET A 262 -12.54 8.40 13.18
CA MET A 262 -11.78 9.50 13.79
C MET A 262 -12.72 10.58 14.32
N THR A 263 -12.40 11.13 15.49
CA THR A 263 -13.16 12.26 16.04
C THR A 263 -12.78 13.58 15.36
N LEU A 264 -13.63 14.60 15.47
CA LEU A 264 -13.30 15.94 14.98
C LEU A 264 -12.07 16.54 15.69
N GLU A 265 -11.87 16.23 16.98
CA GLU A 265 -10.70 16.67 17.73
C GLU A 265 -9.41 16.02 17.20
N ASP A 266 -9.43 14.70 17.00
CA ASP A 266 -8.31 13.96 16.41
C ASP A 266 -7.99 14.49 15.00
N PHE A 267 -9.02 14.75 14.21
CA PHE A 267 -8.88 15.32 12.87
C PHE A 267 -8.18 16.68 12.92
N ASN A 268 -8.67 17.61 13.74
CA ASN A 268 -8.08 18.95 13.85
C ASN A 268 -6.64 18.89 14.33
N SER A 269 -6.32 18.04 15.32
CA SER A 269 -4.95 17.89 15.81
C SER A 269 -4.02 17.30 14.74
N ARG A 270 -4.48 16.30 13.99
CA ARG A 270 -3.69 15.72 12.88
C ARG A 270 -3.50 16.71 11.75
N LEU A 271 -4.56 17.44 11.40
CA LEU A 271 -4.53 18.42 10.34
C LEU A 271 -3.61 19.59 10.67
N GLN A 272 -3.62 20.07 11.93
CA GLN A 272 -2.68 21.08 12.40
C GLN A 272 -1.22 20.59 12.26
N ASN A 273 -0.94 19.37 12.71
CA ASN A 273 0.41 18.80 12.59
C ASN A 273 0.81 18.61 11.12
N GLU A 274 -0.10 18.15 10.27
CA GLU A 274 0.13 17.99 8.84
C GLU A 274 0.44 19.34 8.18
N ALA A 275 -0.36 20.38 8.47
CA ALA A 275 -0.14 21.73 7.97
C ALA A 275 1.27 22.23 8.34
N GLU A 276 1.65 22.07 9.60
CA GLU A 276 3.00 22.41 10.09
C GLU A 276 4.11 21.65 9.34
N GLN A 277 3.93 20.34 9.05
CA GLN A 277 4.92 19.58 8.30
C GLN A 277 4.98 20.00 6.82
N VAL A 278 3.83 20.28 6.20
CA VAL A 278 3.75 20.73 4.80
C VAL A 278 4.40 22.08 4.63
N ILE A 279 4.08 23.05 5.49
CA ILE A 279 4.67 24.39 5.45
C ILE A 279 6.17 24.32 5.79
N LYS A 280 6.60 23.51 6.77
CA LYS A 280 8.03 23.29 7.04
C LYS A 280 8.75 22.79 5.79
N ARG A 281 8.17 21.79 5.09
CA ARG A 281 8.74 21.23 3.86
C ARG A 281 8.88 22.29 2.77
N GLU A 282 7.84 23.11 2.57
CA GLU A 282 7.86 24.17 1.56
C GLU A 282 8.96 25.21 1.85
N VAL A 283 9.08 25.63 3.12
CA VAL A 283 10.14 26.55 3.54
C VAL A 283 11.53 25.95 3.27
N VAL A 284 11.75 24.68 3.62
CA VAL A 284 13.03 23.98 3.39
C VAL A 284 13.34 23.88 1.89
N VAL A 285 12.37 23.47 1.08
CA VAL A 285 12.53 23.34 -0.38
C VAL A 285 12.95 24.67 -0.99
N ASN A 286 12.24 25.75 -0.66
CA ASN A 286 12.51 27.06 -1.23
C ASN A 286 13.84 27.64 -0.73
N ALA A 287 14.20 27.43 0.53
CA ALA A 287 15.49 27.88 1.06
C ALA A 287 16.67 27.14 0.38
N ILE A 288 16.56 25.83 0.12
CA ILE A 288 17.58 25.10 -0.66
C ILE A 288 17.59 25.60 -2.11
N ALA A 289 16.42 25.81 -2.72
CA ALA A 289 16.33 26.33 -4.08
C ALA A 289 17.01 27.70 -4.21
N GLU A 290 16.83 28.61 -3.26
CA GLU A 290 17.50 29.90 -3.23
C GLU A 290 19.01 29.75 -3.05
N ALA A 291 19.45 28.96 -2.06
CA ALA A 291 20.86 28.73 -1.76
C ALA A 291 21.64 28.17 -2.96
N GLU A 292 20.99 27.29 -3.72
CA GLU A 292 21.58 26.59 -4.87
C GLU A 292 21.19 27.22 -6.21
N LYS A 293 20.41 28.30 -6.19
CA LYS A 293 19.90 28.99 -7.39
C LYS A 293 19.15 28.06 -8.34
N LEU A 294 18.38 27.13 -7.79
CA LEU A 294 17.50 26.24 -8.52
C LEU A 294 16.20 26.98 -8.84
N ALA A 295 15.85 26.99 -10.12
CA ALA A 295 14.56 27.48 -10.61
C ALA A 295 14.05 26.54 -11.70
N ILE A 296 12.74 26.49 -11.88
CA ILE A 296 12.11 25.74 -12.97
C ILE A 296 12.19 26.58 -14.25
N THR A 297 12.80 26.01 -15.28
CA THR A 297 12.83 26.63 -16.61
C THR A 297 11.51 26.41 -17.34
N ASP A 298 11.24 27.20 -18.39
CA ASP A 298 10.03 27.03 -19.20
C ASP A 298 9.95 25.62 -19.85
N ASP A 299 11.10 25.06 -20.26
CA ASP A 299 11.17 23.71 -20.80
C ASP A 299 10.88 22.64 -19.74
N GLU A 300 11.41 22.81 -18.51
CA GLU A 300 11.13 21.93 -17.38
C GLU A 300 9.66 22.00 -16.97
N TYR A 301 9.07 23.19 -16.99
CA TYR A 301 7.64 23.39 -16.73
C TYR A 301 6.80 22.65 -17.76
N LYS A 302 7.05 22.86 -19.06
CA LYS A 302 6.30 22.22 -20.14
C LYS A 302 6.41 20.69 -20.06
N ALA A 303 7.62 20.16 -19.89
CA ALA A 303 7.83 18.72 -19.73
C ALA A 303 7.16 18.17 -18.46
N GLY A 304 7.16 18.94 -17.38
CA GLY A 304 6.47 18.63 -16.14
C GLY A 304 4.96 18.54 -16.30
N VAL A 305 4.35 19.53 -16.98
CA VAL A 305 2.92 19.55 -17.29
C VAL A 305 2.52 18.36 -18.17
N GLU A 306 3.26 18.08 -19.23
CA GLU A 306 3.01 16.91 -20.09
C GLU A 306 3.06 15.60 -19.29
N ARG A 307 4.06 15.47 -18.41
CA ARG A 307 4.22 14.31 -17.55
C ARG A 307 3.09 14.17 -16.53
N TYR A 308 2.72 15.26 -15.85
CA TYR A 308 1.64 15.23 -14.86
C TYR A 308 0.29 14.98 -15.52
N ALA A 309 -0.03 15.66 -16.62
CA ALA A 309 -1.27 15.42 -17.37
C ALA A 309 -1.41 13.94 -17.76
N SER A 310 -0.34 13.33 -18.28
CA SER A 310 -0.34 11.89 -18.60
C SER A 310 -0.49 10.99 -17.37
N ASN A 311 0.20 11.31 -16.27
CA ASN A 311 0.17 10.49 -15.05
C ASN A 311 -1.20 10.52 -14.37
N TYR A 312 -1.89 11.66 -14.40
CA TYR A 312 -3.23 11.82 -13.82
C TYR A 312 -4.36 11.51 -14.81
N GLY A 313 -4.05 11.07 -16.04
CA GLY A 313 -5.05 10.64 -17.01
C GLY A 313 -5.85 11.77 -17.67
N PHE A 314 -5.31 12.98 -17.71
CA PHE A 314 -5.91 14.09 -18.44
C PHE A 314 -5.81 13.88 -19.95
N SER A 315 -6.79 14.39 -20.69
CA SER A 315 -6.83 14.30 -22.16
C SER A 315 -5.68 15.05 -22.83
N ASP A 316 -5.26 16.16 -22.21
CA ASP A 316 -4.23 17.06 -22.69
C ASP A 316 -3.74 17.96 -21.55
N THR A 317 -2.67 18.72 -21.84
CA THR A 317 -2.05 19.64 -20.88
C THR A 317 -2.95 20.81 -20.50
N ALA A 318 -3.82 21.28 -21.40
CA ALA A 318 -4.69 22.42 -21.13
C ALA A 318 -5.80 22.06 -20.14
N ALA A 319 -6.35 20.85 -20.22
CA ALA A 319 -7.29 20.33 -19.22
C ALA A 319 -6.64 20.22 -17.83
N PHE A 320 -5.37 19.79 -17.78
CA PHE A 320 -4.59 19.75 -16.54
C PHE A 320 -4.35 21.16 -15.97
N GLU A 321 -3.82 22.09 -16.78
CA GLU A 321 -3.55 23.47 -16.36
C GLU A 321 -4.82 24.28 -16.05
N ALA A 322 -5.98 23.87 -16.55
CA ALA A 322 -7.26 24.48 -16.17
C ALA A 322 -7.75 24.04 -14.78
N GLN A 323 -7.28 22.89 -14.29
CA GLN A 323 -7.66 22.34 -12.99
C GLN A 323 -6.63 22.67 -11.89
N TYR A 324 -5.36 22.83 -12.25
CA TYR A 324 -4.28 23.09 -11.30
C TYR A 324 -3.62 24.43 -11.59
N ASP A 325 -3.56 25.29 -10.57
CA ASP A 325 -2.90 26.58 -10.68
C ASP A 325 -1.41 26.41 -11.05
N LYS A 326 -0.94 27.31 -11.92
CA LYS A 326 0.46 27.30 -12.40
C LYS A 326 1.47 27.32 -11.26
N ASP A 327 1.19 28.06 -10.19
CA ASP A 327 2.10 28.16 -9.04
C ASP A 327 2.17 26.84 -8.27
N VAL A 328 1.06 26.09 -8.16
CA VAL A 328 1.03 24.74 -7.57
C VAL A 328 1.87 23.76 -8.40
N ILE A 329 1.76 23.84 -9.73
CA ILE A 329 2.57 23.02 -10.65
C ILE A 329 4.05 23.37 -10.51
N MET A 330 4.39 24.66 -10.51
CA MET A 330 5.77 25.14 -10.36
C MET A 330 6.38 24.73 -9.02
N ASN A 331 5.65 24.85 -7.91
CA ASN A 331 6.12 24.44 -6.59
C ASN A 331 6.37 22.93 -6.51
N SER A 332 5.48 22.13 -7.13
CA SER A 332 5.64 20.67 -7.21
C SER A 332 6.90 20.28 -8.00
N LEU A 333 7.14 20.94 -9.14
CA LEU A 333 8.35 20.71 -9.94
C LEU A 333 9.62 21.20 -9.21
N LEU A 334 9.55 22.32 -8.50
CA LEU A 334 10.67 22.82 -7.70
C LEU A 334 11.03 21.86 -6.57
N THR A 335 10.02 21.33 -5.89
CA THR A 335 10.18 20.29 -4.86
C THR A 335 10.90 19.07 -5.43
N GLU A 336 10.44 18.55 -6.58
CA GLU A 336 11.13 17.47 -7.28
C GLU A 336 12.60 17.80 -7.57
N LYS A 337 12.86 19.00 -8.11
CA LYS A 337 14.21 19.43 -8.49
C LYS A 337 15.14 19.53 -7.29
N VAL A 338 14.65 20.07 -6.17
CA VAL A 338 15.41 20.19 -4.92
C VAL A 338 15.69 18.83 -4.28
N MET A 339 14.69 17.95 -4.23
CA MET A 339 14.89 16.61 -3.71
C MET A 339 15.88 15.81 -4.58
N ASN A 340 15.78 15.91 -5.91
CA ASN A 340 16.76 15.34 -6.84
C ASN A 340 18.17 15.87 -6.56
N PHE A 341 18.30 17.19 -6.41
CA PHE A 341 19.58 17.81 -6.09
C PHE A 341 20.21 17.23 -4.82
N ALA A 342 19.44 17.07 -3.74
CA ALA A 342 19.92 16.48 -2.50
C ALA A 342 20.39 15.03 -2.70
N VAL A 343 19.63 14.23 -3.46
CA VAL A 343 19.94 12.83 -3.78
C VAL A 343 21.17 12.69 -4.69
N GLU A 344 21.36 13.59 -5.65
CA GLU A 344 22.54 13.65 -6.53
C GLU A 344 23.82 13.98 -5.75
N HIS A 345 23.69 14.77 -4.68
CA HIS A 345 24.80 15.15 -3.80
C HIS A 345 24.95 14.22 -2.59
N ALA A 346 24.14 13.16 -2.49
CA ALA A 346 24.25 12.16 -1.44
C ALA A 346 25.43 11.20 -1.70
N LYS A 347 25.91 10.56 -0.63
CA LYS A 347 27.04 9.64 -0.64
C LYS A 347 26.60 8.25 -0.20
N GLU A 348 26.97 7.26 -0.99
CA GLU A 348 26.81 5.88 -0.59
C GLU A 348 27.77 5.55 0.56
N LYS A 349 27.27 4.86 1.59
CA LYS A 349 28.05 4.47 2.76
C LYS A 349 27.64 3.07 3.21
N GLU A 350 28.58 2.14 3.11
CA GLU A 350 28.42 0.77 3.61
C GLU A 350 28.06 0.74 5.09
N GLY A 351 27.09 -0.13 5.44
CA GLY A 351 26.59 -0.28 6.81
C GLY A 351 25.89 0.95 7.39
N PHE A 352 25.53 1.94 6.56
CA PHE A 352 24.77 3.10 7.04
C PHE A 352 23.35 2.69 7.40
N VAL A 353 22.92 3.06 8.60
CA VAL A 353 21.53 2.94 9.05
C VAL A 353 21.12 4.33 9.50
N TYR A 354 20.10 4.88 8.85
CA TYR A 354 19.56 6.16 9.28
C TYR A 354 18.62 5.94 10.48
N GLN A 355 18.89 6.64 11.58
CA GLN A 355 17.99 6.71 12.73
C GLN A 355 17.47 8.13 12.82
N SER A 356 16.17 8.30 12.59
CA SER A 356 15.55 9.62 12.70
C SER A 356 15.51 10.06 14.17
N PRO A 357 15.89 11.31 14.50
CA PRO A 357 15.90 11.82 15.88
C PRO A 357 14.55 11.69 16.60
N SER A 358 13.44 11.72 15.87
CA SER A 358 12.07 11.58 16.41
C SER A 358 11.72 10.15 16.85
N SER A 359 12.53 9.15 16.50
CA SER A 359 12.31 7.75 16.90
C SER A 359 12.70 7.42 18.35
N GLU A 360 13.54 8.23 19.00
CA GLU A 360 13.93 8.00 20.41
C GLU A 360 12.79 8.31 21.39
N ASN A 361 11.92 9.27 21.06
CA ASN A 361 10.90 9.78 21.97
C ASN A 361 9.62 8.93 22.05
N SER A 362 9.53 7.84 21.28
CA SER A 362 8.38 6.92 21.29
C SER A 362 8.61 5.66 22.15
N SER A 363 9.81 5.49 22.73
CA SER A 363 10.15 4.33 23.56
C SER A 363 10.02 4.56 25.07
N GLU A 364 9.95 5.81 25.55
CA GLU A 364 9.86 6.11 26.99
C GLU A 364 8.42 6.31 27.52
N GLY A 365 7.40 6.39 26.65
CA GLY A 365 6.01 6.69 27.05
C GLY A 365 5.13 5.50 27.47
N SER A 366 5.59 4.25 27.31
CA SER A 366 4.71 3.06 27.45
C SER A 366 4.87 2.28 28.76
N SER A 367 5.54 2.82 29.79
CA SER A 367 5.80 2.07 31.03
C SER A 367 5.08 2.56 32.30
N GLU A 368 4.28 3.63 32.26
CA GLU A 368 3.53 4.11 33.44
C GLU A 368 2.03 4.29 33.17
N SER A 369 1.32 3.18 32.95
CA SER A 369 -0.10 3.09 33.31
C SER A 369 -0.53 1.64 33.51
N SER A 370 0.00 1.02 34.58
CA SER A 370 -0.72 -0.09 35.23
C SER A 370 -0.39 -0.09 36.72
N LYS A 371 -1.21 0.63 37.51
CA LYS A 371 -1.46 0.35 38.91
C LYS A 371 -2.90 0.69 39.25
#